data_AF-A0A7K1IYQ6-F1
#
_entry.id   AF-A0A7K1IYQ6-F1
#
_cell.length_a   1.000
_cell.length_b   1.000
_cell.length_c   1.000
_cell.angle_alpha   90.00
_cell.angle_beta   90.00
_cell.angle_gamma   90.00
#
_symmetry.space_group_name_H-M   'P 1'
#
loop_
_entity.id
_entity.type
_entity.pdbx_description
1 polymer ?
#
loop_
_entity_poly.entity_id
_entity_poly.type
_entity_poly.pdbx_seq_one_letter_code
_entity_poly.pdbx_strand_id
1 'polypeptide(L)' 'MSSTPGRRIDVTLVAGGKYHDIDFARRELLTLLGEHEEFRVRVQPDYEDTA' A
#
# COMPACT_ATOMS: atom_id res chain seq x y z
N MET A 1 3.06 13.05 -18.78
CA MET A 1 3.00 12.39 -17.46
C MET A 1 4.26 12.80 -16.72
N SER A 2 4.14 13.73 -15.78
CA SER A 2 5.27 14.39 -15.15
C SER A 2 5.90 13.49 -14.09
N SER A 3 6.86 12.65 -14.48
CA SER A 3 7.74 11.97 -13.55
C SER A 3 8.83 12.93 -13.11
N THR A 4 8.57 13.66 -12.02
CA THR A 4 9.64 14.40 -11.32
C THR A 4 10.52 13.38 -10.61
N PRO A 5 11.80 13.22 -10.99
CA PRO A 5 12.68 12.26 -10.34
C PRO A 5 12.91 12.68 -8.88
N GLY A 6 12.68 11.74 -7.94
CA GLY A 6 13.03 11.90 -6.53
C GLY A 6 11.89 12.25 -5.57
N ARG A 7 10.62 12.25 -6.01
CA ARG A 7 9.50 12.53 -5.10
C ARG A 7 8.97 11.23 -4.49
N ARG A 8 9.35 10.95 -3.24
CA ARG A 8 8.78 9.90 -2.41
C ARG A 8 7.24 9.99 -2.40
N ILE A 9 6.57 8.87 -2.63
CA ILE A 9 5.11 8.75 -2.64
C ILE A 9 4.70 7.94 -1.40
N ASP A 10 4.04 8.62 -0.47
CA ASP A 10 3.43 7.97 0.70
C ASP A 10 2.11 7.32 0.28
N VAL A 11 2.00 6.00 0.49
CA VAL A 11 0.85 5.19 0.10
C VAL A 11 0.25 4.55 1.35
N THR A 12 -1.06 4.74 1.53
CA THR A 12 -1.83 4.02 2.55
C THR A 12 -2.62 2.90 1.90
N LEU A 13 -2.25 1.65 2.21
CA LEU A 13 -2.95 0.46 1.77
C LEU A 13 -3.88 -0.03 2.88
N VAL A 14 -5.19 0.18 2.71
CA VAL A 14 -6.20 -0.33 3.64
C VAL A 14 -6.59 -1.74 3.23
N ALA A 15 -6.32 -2.70 4.11
CA ALA A 15 -6.54 -4.12 3.89
C ALA A 15 -6.96 -4.81 5.21
N GLY A 16 -8.27 -4.82 5.49
CA GLY A 16 -8.90 -5.61 6.55
C GLY A 16 -9.95 -6.57 6.01
N GLY A 17 -9.63 -7.86 6.02
CA GLY A 17 -10.53 -8.90 5.56
C GLY A 17 -11.60 -9.21 6.62
N LYS A 18 -12.73 -8.49 6.64
CA LYS A 18 -13.82 -8.77 7.61
C LYS A 18 -14.52 -10.10 7.35
N TYR A 19 -14.67 -10.47 6.08
CA TYR A 19 -15.45 -11.64 5.65
C TYR A 19 -14.63 -12.65 4.84
N HIS A 20 -13.43 -12.26 4.41
CA HIS A 20 -12.57 -13.07 3.56
C HIS A 20 -11.12 -12.86 3.98
N ASP A 21 -10.32 -13.92 3.86
CA ASP A 21 -8.88 -13.80 3.93
C ASP A 21 -8.38 -13.01 2.71
N ILE A 22 -7.65 -11.93 2.98
CA ILE A 22 -7.07 -11.06 1.98
C ILE A 22 -5.54 -11.03 2.08
N ASP A 23 -4.92 -11.87 2.90
CA ASP A 23 -3.49 -11.87 3.14
C ASP A 23 -2.71 -12.14 1.85
N PHE A 24 -3.23 -13.03 0.99
CA PHE A 24 -2.67 -13.30 -0.33
C PHE A 24 -2.71 -12.06 -1.22
N ALA A 25 -3.89 -11.46 -1.41
CA ALA A 25 -4.04 -10.27 -2.25
C ALA A 25 -3.22 -9.08 -1.73
N ARG A 26 -3.19 -8.89 -0.40
CA ARG A 26 -2.36 -7.87 0.26
C ARG A 26 -0.89 -8.08 -0.06
N ARG A 27 -0.39 -9.31 0.05
CA ARG A 27 1.01 -9.63 -0.26
C ARG A 27 1.33 -9.33 -1.72
N GLU A 28 0.50 -9.73 -2.66
CA GLU A 28 0.74 -9.50 -4.08
C GLU A 28 0.79 -8.00 -4.42
N LEU A 29 -0.10 -7.20 -3.84
CA LEU A 29 -0.07 -5.74 -3.99
C LEU A 29 1.21 -5.13 -3.40
N LEU A 30 1.65 -5.59 -2.23
CA LEU A 30 2.90 -5.13 -1.63
C LEU A 30 4.13 -5.54 -2.47
N THR A 31 4.09 -6.71 -3.10
CA THR A 31 5.15 -7.13 -4.03
C THR A 31 5.25 -6.16 -5.20
N LEU A 32 4.14 -5.85 -5.87
CA LEU A 32 4.10 -4.92 -7.00
C LEU A 32 4.52 -3.49 -6.60
N LEU A 33 4.04 -3.00 -5.46
CA LEU A 33 4.43 -1.68 -4.94
C LEU A 33 5.92 -1.65 -4.57
N GLY A 34 6.47 -2.77 -4.11
CA GLY A 34 7.89 -2.91 -3.77
C GLY A 34 8.83 -2.93 -4.99
N GLU A 35 8.30 -3.10 -6.21
CA GLU A 35 9.10 -3.01 -7.44
C GLU A 35 9.55 -1.58 -7.75
N HIS A 36 8.95 -0.57 -7.11
CA HIS A 36 9.29 0.83 -7.30
C HIS A 36 9.81 1.46 -6.00
N GLU A 37 11.06 1.93 -6.02
CA GLU A 37 11.73 2.53 -4.85
C GLU A 37 11.07 3.84 -4.35
N GLU A 38 10.22 4.46 -5.16
CA GLU A 38 9.52 5.70 -4.82
C GLU A 38 8.34 5.49 -3.85
N PHE A 39 7.80 4.28 -3.75
CA PHE A 39 6.64 4.00 -2.89
C PHE A 39 7.06 3.68 -1.46
N ARG A 40 6.53 4.45 -0.51
CA ARG A 40 6.53 4.07 0.90
C ARG A 40 5.14 3.69 1.35
N VAL A 41 4.92 2.39 1.47
CA VAL A 41 3.60 1.84 1.81
C VAL A 41 3.46 1.67 3.32
N ARG A 42 2.36 2.17 3.88
CA ARG A 42 1.84 1.78 5.19
C ARG A 42 0.59 0.95 4.98
N VAL A 43 0.49 -0.16 5.70
CA VAL A 43 -0.70 -1.01 5.69
C VAL A 43 -1.51 -0.75 6.94
N GLN A 44 -2.82 -0.62 6.80
CA GLN A 44 -3.75 -0.53 7.92
C GLN A 44 -4.94 -1.48 7.75
N PRO A 45 -5.51 -2.01 8.85
CA PRO A 45 -6.62 -2.96 8.79
C PRO A 45 -7.95 -2.29 8.44
N ASP A 46 -8.14 -1.03 8.75
CA ASP A 46 -9.40 -0.31 8.52
C ASP A 46 -9.14 1.18 8.30
N TYR A 47 -10.21 1.93 8.02
CA TYR A 47 -10.13 3.38 7.78
C TYR A 47 -10.18 4.21 9.07
N GLU A 48 -10.37 3.59 10.23
CA GLU A 48 -10.38 4.28 11.52
C GLU A 48 -8.95 4.57 12.00
N ASP A 49 -7.95 3.87 11.49
CA ASP A 49 -6.53 4.24 11.63
C ASP A 49 -6.21 5.48 10.77
N THR A 50 -6.31 6.66 11.38
CA THR A 50 -6.00 7.96 10.78
C THR A 50 -4.68 8.57 11.27
N ALA A 51 -3.85 7.81 11.99
CA ALA A 51 -2.65 8.32 12.66
C ALA A 51 -1.50 8.65 11.70
#